data_AF-A0A074WEN1-F1
#
_entry.id   AF-A0A074WEN1-F1
#
_cell.length_a   1.000
_cell.length_b   1.000
_cell.length_c   1.000
_cell.angle_alpha   90.00
_cell.angle_beta   90.00
_cell.angle_gamma   90.00
#
_symmetry.space_group_name_H-M   'P 1'
#
loop_
_entity.id
_entity.type
_entity.pdbx_description
1 polymer ?
#
loop_
_entity_poly.entity_id
_entity_poly.type
_entity_poly.pdbx_seq_one_letter_code
_entity_poly.pdbx_strand_id
1 'polypeptide(L)'
;MHGKLAYKENSISSKKVEDLASLHDLIIDSAKNGYTLTLSSFNNFVRKKLGIKGSLYKPAYESWMNPKTDSTIGRLEPNLKHITDYLLVEDRQVDIDPIVVDVLRRLNKDLADVNFIGNSAEKMTKEAYTIQANRVLESYTAVQPIYAEDRLVQEWLKRTTPNSPNTWELIKASAFYFDKHRTQLTLAFLVAGKELCYNKGHG
;
A
#
# COMPACT_ATOMS: atom_id res chain seq x y z
N MET A 1 1.23 20.02 8.80
CA MET A 1 0.50 21.31 8.96
C MET A 1 0.12 21.90 7.61
N HIS A 2 1.03 21.93 6.63
CA HIS A 2 0.78 22.39 5.26
C HIS A 2 -0.42 21.73 4.59
N GLY A 3 -0.49 20.39 4.58
CA GLY A 3 -1.65 19.67 4.02
C GLY A 3 -3.00 20.01 4.67
N LYS A 4 -3.04 20.26 5.98
CA LYS A 4 -4.29 20.63 6.69
C LYS A 4 -4.76 22.04 6.34
N LEU A 5 -3.83 22.95 6.05
CA LEU A 5 -4.14 24.31 5.64
C LEU A 5 -4.60 24.36 4.18
N ALA A 6 -3.91 23.64 3.29
CA ALA A 6 -4.32 23.49 1.90
C ALA A 6 -5.71 22.86 1.77
N TYR A 7 -5.99 21.86 2.61
CA TYR A 7 -7.31 21.24 2.70
C TYR A 7 -8.40 22.21 3.18
N LYS A 8 -8.12 23.00 4.22
CA LYS A 8 -9.07 24.00 4.73
C LYS A 8 -9.36 25.11 3.73
N GLU A 9 -8.32 25.59 3.02
CA GLU A 9 -8.46 26.68 2.04
C GLU A 9 -8.91 26.16 0.66
N ASN A 10 -9.07 24.83 0.49
CA ASN A 10 -9.36 24.15 -0.77
C ASN A 10 -8.50 24.65 -1.94
N SER A 11 -7.25 24.97 -1.65
CA SER A 11 -6.35 25.64 -2.58
C SER A 11 -4.91 25.38 -2.18
N ILE A 12 -4.11 24.96 -3.16
CA ILE A 12 -2.66 24.76 -3.02
C ILE A 12 -1.85 26.04 -3.32
N SER A 13 -2.49 27.04 -3.93
CA SER A 13 -1.89 28.31 -4.38
C SER A 13 -2.38 29.52 -3.58
N SER A 14 -3.06 29.29 -2.45
CA SER A 14 -3.42 30.41 -1.58
C SER A 14 -2.15 30.99 -0.97
N LYS A 15 -2.09 32.32 -0.85
CA LYS A 15 -0.95 33.06 -0.28
C LYS A 15 -0.45 32.50 1.06
N LYS A 16 -1.36 31.95 1.87
CA LYS A 16 -1.05 31.31 3.16
C LYS A 16 -0.40 29.94 3.00
N VAL A 17 -0.79 29.17 2.00
CA VAL A 17 -0.24 27.84 1.69
C VAL A 17 1.13 27.97 1.02
N GLU A 18 1.32 28.99 0.18
CA GLU A 18 2.62 29.38 -0.38
C GLU A 18 3.58 29.87 0.71
N ASP A 19 3.15 30.78 1.59
CA ASP A 19 3.97 31.26 2.73
C ASP A 19 4.43 30.08 3.62
N LEU A 20 3.60 29.06 3.79
CA LEU A 20 3.92 27.86 4.58
C LEU A 20 4.79 26.85 3.81
N ALA A 21 4.70 26.79 2.47
CA ALA A 21 5.60 26.01 1.62
C ALA A 21 7.00 26.62 1.62
N SER A 22 7.12 27.94 1.46
CA SER A 22 8.41 28.64 1.54
C SER A 22 9.08 28.46 2.90
N LEU A 23 8.30 28.42 3.98
CA LEU A 23 8.85 28.09 5.31
C LEU A 23 9.37 26.64 5.37
N HIS A 24 8.70 25.69 4.71
CA HIS A 24 9.14 24.29 4.66
C HIS A 24 10.48 24.15 3.92
N ASP A 25 10.65 24.84 2.79
CA ASP A 25 11.90 24.85 2.05
C ASP A 25 13.05 25.44 2.88
N LEU A 26 12.78 26.55 3.57
CA LEU A 26 13.75 27.16 4.50
C LEU A 26 14.16 26.24 5.66
N ILE A 27 13.25 25.36 6.12
CA ILE A 27 13.55 24.35 7.14
C ILE A 27 14.39 23.21 6.56
N ILE A 28 14.12 22.77 5.33
CA ILE A 28 14.95 21.75 4.66
C ILE A 28 16.38 22.27 4.49
N ASP A 29 16.53 23.54 4.11
CA ASP A 29 17.84 24.17 3.93
C ASP A 29 18.51 24.60 5.23
N SER A 30 17.78 24.62 6.36
CA SER A 30 18.33 25.04 7.65
C SER A 30 19.44 24.11 8.14
N ALA A 31 19.37 22.82 7.79
CA ALA A 31 20.41 21.84 8.12
C ALA A 31 21.76 22.13 7.44
N LYS A 32 21.76 22.83 6.29
CA LYS A 32 22.97 23.22 5.55
C LYS A 32 23.48 24.62 5.93
N ASN A 33 22.56 25.51 6.32
CA ASN A 33 22.85 26.94 6.52
C ASN A 33 22.90 27.39 7.99
N GLY A 34 22.70 26.47 8.94
CA GLY A 34 22.82 26.76 10.38
C GLY A 34 21.68 27.58 10.99
N TYR A 35 20.56 27.74 10.28
CA TYR A 35 19.37 28.42 10.83
C TYR A 35 18.69 27.57 11.90
N THR A 36 18.29 28.19 13.02
CA THR A 36 17.59 27.52 14.12
C THR A 36 16.14 28.00 14.19
N LEU A 37 15.20 27.15 13.76
CA LEU A 37 13.78 27.44 13.92
C LEU A 37 13.32 26.99 15.32
N THR A 38 13.02 27.95 16.19
CA THR A 38 12.43 27.63 17.50
C THR A 38 10.92 27.48 17.41
N LEU A 39 10.33 26.70 18.32
CA LEU A 39 8.88 26.52 18.43
C LEU A 39 8.15 27.86 18.66
N SER A 40 8.79 28.82 19.35
CA SER A 40 8.26 30.16 19.57
C SER A 40 8.18 30.97 18.26
N SER A 41 9.23 30.95 17.45
CA SER A 41 9.27 31.61 16.13
C SER A 41 8.22 31.01 15.19
N PHE A 42 8.07 29.69 15.20
CA PHE A 42 7.05 28.99 14.40
C PHE A 42 5.62 29.38 14.82
N ASN A 43 5.33 29.36 16.13
CA ASN A 43 4.00 29.75 16.63
C ASN A 43 3.68 31.22 16.34
N ASN A 44 4.68 32.10 16.38
CA ASN A 44 4.52 33.51 16.03
C ASN A 44 4.21 33.67 14.53
N PHE A 45 4.90 32.95 13.66
CA PHE A 45 4.62 32.92 12.21
C PHE A 45 3.20 32.41 11.92
N VAL A 46 2.79 31.30 12.53
CA VAL A 46 1.44 30.73 12.35
C VAL A 46 0.35 31.70 12.81
N ARG A 47 0.54 32.37 13.96
CA ARG A 47 -0.46 33.28 14.52
C ARG A 47 -0.51 34.63 13.80
N LYS A 48 0.64 35.24 13.50
CA LYS A 48 0.70 36.59 12.93
C LYS A 48 0.63 36.62 11.41
N LYS A 49 1.25 35.66 10.73
CA LYS A 49 1.39 35.64 9.26
C LYS A 49 0.29 34.82 8.60
N LEU A 50 -0.08 33.66 9.16
CA LEU A 50 -1.14 32.80 8.61
C LEU A 50 -2.53 33.08 9.22
N GLY A 51 -2.61 33.82 10.33
CA GLY A 51 -3.87 34.15 11.00
C GLY A 51 -4.60 32.95 11.60
N ILE A 52 -3.92 31.82 11.80
CA ILE A 52 -4.52 30.59 12.29
C ILE A 52 -4.61 30.66 13.82
N LYS A 53 -5.82 30.83 14.34
CA LYS A 53 -6.11 30.73 15.78
C LYS A 53 -6.53 29.28 16.11
N GLY A 54 -5.62 28.52 16.72
CA GLY A 54 -5.90 27.15 17.21
C GLY A 54 -5.40 26.02 16.31
N SER A 55 -5.73 24.79 16.68
CA SER A 55 -5.39 23.58 15.92
C SER A 55 -6.19 23.52 14.62
N LEU A 56 -5.53 23.25 13.49
CA LEU A 56 -6.22 22.99 12.23
C LEU A 56 -7.02 21.69 12.35
N TYR A 57 -8.28 21.73 11.91
CA TYR A 57 -9.16 20.57 11.86
C TYR A 57 -8.52 19.40 11.11
N LYS A 58 -8.79 18.17 11.56
CA LYS A 58 -8.32 16.97 10.85
C LYS A 58 -9.08 16.84 9.54
N PRO A 59 -8.39 16.78 8.38
CA PRO A 59 -9.04 16.54 7.09
C PRO A 59 -9.91 15.28 7.14
N ALA A 60 -11.07 15.29 6.46
CA ALA A 60 -11.97 14.14 6.49
C ALA A 60 -11.27 12.88 5.99
N TYR A 61 -10.47 12.97 4.92
CA TYR A 61 -9.71 11.83 4.39
C TYR A 61 -8.83 11.10 5.42
N GLU A 62 -8.28 11.78 6.44
CA GLU A 62 -7.45 11.13 7.48
C GLU A 62 -8.28 10.13 8.31
N SER A 63 -9.58 10.40 8.49
CA SER A 63 -10.51 9.47 9.15
C SER A 63 -10.93 8.31 8.23
N TRP A 64 -10.89 8.50 6.92
CA TRP A 64 -11.23 7.47 5.94
C TRP A 64 -10.06 6.53 5.61
N MET A 65 -8.81 6.99 5.73
CA MET A 65 -7.61 6.18 5.49
C MET A 65 -7.17 5.31 6.67
N ASN A 66 -7.74 5.49 7.87
CA ASN A 66 -7.35 4.71 9.05
C ASN A 66 -8.17 3.41 9.17
N PRO A 67 -7.54 2.22 9.11
CA PRO A 67 -8.25 0.94 9.23
C PRO A 67 -8.76 0.65 10.65
N LYS A 68 -8.33 1.43 11.66
CA LYS A 68 -8.76 1.27 13.06
C LYS A 68 -10.14 1.87 13.36
N THR A 69 -10.75 2.57 12.41
CA THR A 69 -12.08 3.18 12.54
C THR A 69 -13.07 2.44 11.63
N ASP A 70 -13.28 1.15 11.90
CA ASP A 70 -14.21 0.30 11.15
C ASP A 70 -15.69 0.56 11.51
N SER A 71 -15.94 1.30 12.59
CA SER A 71 -17.26 1.83 12.90
C SER A 71 -17.52 3.11 12.10
N THR A 72 -18.63 3.14 11.36
CA THR A 72 -19.16 4.33 10.65
C THR A 72 -19.55 5.46 11.60
N ILE A 73 -19.64 5.18 12.89
CA ILE A 73 -20.00 6.12 13.96
C ILE A 73 -18.78 7.00 14.28
N GLY A 74 -18.71 8.20 13.70
CA GLY A 74 -17.70 9.22 14.01
C GLY A 74 -16.76 9.61 12.86
N ARG A 75 -16.99 9.10 11.64
CA ARG A 75 -16.24 9.58 10.47
C ARG A 75 -16.73 10.97 10.08
N LEU A 76 -15.78 11.84 9.74
CA LEU A 76 -16.07 13.17 9.25
C LEU A 76 -16.63 13.06 7.83
N GLU A 77 -17.71 13.78 7.55
CA GLU A 77 -18.29 13.80 6.20
C GLU A 77 -17.26 14.35 5.19
N PRO A 78 -16.99 13.62 4.10
CA PRO A 78 -16.04 14.04 3.08
C PRO A 78 -16.56 15.28 2.33
N ASN A 79 -15.69 16.27 2.15
CA ASN A 79 -15.99 17.45 1.37
C ASN A 79 -15.72 17.16 -0.11
N LEU A 80 -16.75 16.78 -0.86
CA LEU A 80 -16.66 16.43 -2.28
C LEU A 80 -16.18 17.57 -3.19
N LYS A 81 -16.08 18.81 -2.69
CA LYS A 81 -15.46 19.94 -3.42
C LYS A 81 -13.92 19.94 -3.32
N HIS A 82 -13.35 19.08 -2.49
CA HIS A 82 -11.92 18.90 -2.32
C HIS A 82 -11.48 17.64 -3.08
N ILE A 83 -10.52 17.80 -4.00
CA ILE A 83 -10.09 16.74 -4.93
C ILE A 83 -9.66 15.44 -4.21
N THR A 84 -9.00 15.53 -3.06
CA THR A 84 -8.59 14.34 -2.29
C THR A 84 -9.77 13.57 -1.70
N ASP A 85 -10.82 14.26 -1.26
CA ASP A 85 -12.02 13.62 -0.72
C ASP A 85 -12.89 13.06 -1.85
N TYR A 86 -12.97 13.78 -2.98
CA TYR A 86 -13.62 13.32 -4.20
C TYR A 86 -12.98 12.01 -4.69
N LEU A 87 -11.65 11.98 -4.87
CA LEU A 87 -10.94 10.78 -5.30
C LEU A 87 -11.10 9.64 -4.30
N LEU A 88 -11.06 9.87 -2.98
CA LEU A 88 -11.22 8.78 -2.01
C LEU A 88 -12.63 8.20 -1.93
N VAL A 89 -13.65 9.00 -2.25
CA VAL A 89 -15.05 8.57 -2.26
C VAL A 89 -15.39 7.91 -3.60
N GLU A 90 -14.87 8.44 -4.71
CA GLU A 90 -15.10 7.95 -6.07
C GLU A 90 -14.26 6.71 -6.40
N ASP A 91 -12.97 6.66 -6.00
CA ASP A 91 -12.08 5.50 -6.17
C ASP A 91 -12.51 4.30 -5.31
N ARG A 92 -13.35 4.52 -4.29
CA ARG A 92 -14.05 3.45 -3.55
C ARG A 92 -15.42 3.06 -4.11
N GLN A 93 -15.93 3.78 -5.11
CA GLN A 93 -17.10 3.35 -5.89
C GLN A 93 -16.70 2.54 -7.13
N VAL A 94 -15.42 2.16 -7.26
CA VAL A 94 -15.07 1.04 -8.14
C VAL A 94 -15.73 -0.19 -7.52
N ASP A 95 -16.84 -0.60 -8.09
CA ASP A 95 -17.53 -1.86 -7.77
C ASP A 95 -16.55 -2.99 -8.12
N ILE A 96 -15.66 -3.33 -7.17
CA ILE A 96 -14.70 -4.40 -7.35
C ILE A 96 -15.54 -5.66 -7.50
N ASP A 97 -15.45 -6.29 -8.66
CA ASP A 97 -16.23 -7.47 -8.99
C ASP A 97 -16.15 -8.48 -7.82
N PRO A 98 -17.29 -8.91 -7.24
CA PRO A 98 -17.31 -9.87 -6.14
C PRO A 98 -16.47 -11.12 -6.41
N ILE A 99 -16.38 -11.54 -7.68
CA ILE A 99 -15.54 -12.67 -8.12
C ILE A 99 -14.06 -12.39 -7.83
N VAL A 100 -13.58 -11.18 -8.12
CA VAL A 100 -12.19 -10.78 -7.83
C VAL A 100 -11.92 -10.82 -6.33
N VAL A 101 -12.84 -10.30 -5.52
CA VAL A 101 -12.71 -10.31 -4.06
C VAL A 101 -12.65 -11.74 -3.52
N ASP A 102 -13.51 -12.62 -4.00
CA ASP A 102 -13.55 -14.02 -3.57
C ASP A 102 -12.30 -14.79 -4.00
N VAL A 103 -11.82 -14.59 -5.23
CA VAL A 103 -10.58 -15.19 -5.74
C VAL A 103 -9.39 -14.77 -4.88
N LEU A 104 -9.25 -13.48 -4.57
CA LEU A 104 -8.16 -12.97 -3.74
C LEU A 104 -8.26 -13.45 -2.29
N ARG A 105 -9.48 -13.54 -1.73
CA ARG A 105 -9.68 -14.09 -0.38
C ARG A 105 -9.27 -15.56 -0.32
N ARG A 106 -9.64 -16.35 -1.33
CA ARG A 106 -9.26 -17.76 -1.41
C ARG A 106 -7.75 -17.93 -1.60
N LEU A 107 -7.15 -17.13 -2.49
CA LEU A 107 -5.71 -17.11 -2.70
C LEU A 107 -4.95 -16.86 -1.38
N ASN A 108 -5.34 -15.85 -0.61
CA ASN A 108 -4.68 -15.56 0.66
C ASN A 108 -4.78 -16.73 1.65
N LYS A 109 -5.92 -17.42 1.69
CA LYS A 109 -6.08 -18.62 2.52
C LYS A 109 -5.16 -19.75 2.07
N ASP A 110 -5.16 -20.06 0.78
CA ASP A 110 -4.34 -21.16 0.23
C ASP A 110 -2.83 -20.85 0.39
N LEU A 111 -2.41 -19.60 0.25
CA LEU A 111 -1.04 -19.18 0.51
C LEU A 111 -0.67 -19.25 2.00
N ALA A 112 -1.59 -19.02 2.92
CA ALA A 112 -1.35 -19.23 4.35
C ALA A 112 -1.06 -20.71 4.66
N ASP A 113 -1.75 -21.64 4.00
CA ASP A 113 -1.49 -23.08 4.12
C ASP A 113 -0.13 -23.46 3.53
N VAL A 114 0.23 -22.92 2.35
CA VAL A 114 1.58 -23.06 1.77
C VAL A 114 2.65 -22.55 2.75
N ASN A 115 2.37 -21.42 3.42
CA ASN A 115 3.29 -20.80 4.36
C ASN A 115 3.48 -21.60 5.63
N PHE A 116 2.45 -22.32 6.08
CA PHE A 116 2.55 -23.25 7.19
C PHE A 116 3.55 -24.38 6.88
N ILE A 117 3.55 -24.91 5.66
CA ILE A 117 4.48 -25.97 5.23
C ILE A 117 5.94 -25.48 5.25
N GLY A 118 6.17 -24.21 4.88
CA GLY A 118 7.50 -23.59 4.85
C GLY A 118 8.02 -23.10 6.21
N ASN A 119 7.16 -23.05 7.25
CA ASN A 119 7.56 -22.61 8.59
C ASN A 119 8.09 -23.81 9.39
N SER A 120 9.41 -24.03 9.35
CA SER A 120 10.10 -24.91 10.31
C SER A 120 10.83 -24.06 11.36
N ALA A 121 10.60 -24.36 12.64
CA ALA A 121 11.31 -23.73 13.76
C ALA A 121 12.67 -24.39 14.04
N GLU A 122 12.94 -25.54 13.43
CA GLU A 122 14.17 -26.30 13.66
C GLU A 122 15.28 -25.94 12.67
N LYS A 123 16.52 -25.98 13.15
CA LYS A 123 17.72 -25.74 12.35
C LYS A 123 17.92 -26.93 11.40
N MET A 124 17.51 -26.76 10.15
CA MET A 124 17.53 -27.82 9.15
C MET A 124 18.89 -28.02 8.48
N THR A 125 19.17 -29.26 8.09
CA THR A 125 20.28 -29.59 7.18
C THR A 125 19.98 -29.09 5.77
N LYS A 126 21.01 -28.96 4.92
CA LYS A 126 20.83 -28.54 3.52
C LYS A 126 19.87 -29.45 2.74
N GLU A 127 19.96 -30.76 2.94
CA GLU A 127 19.10 -31.76 2.30
C GLU A 127 17.64 -31.65 2.76
N ALA A 128 17.43 -31.49 4.07
CA ALA A 128 16.10 -31.26 4.62
C ALA A 128 15.50 -29.96 4.07
N TYR A 129 16.31 -28.90 3.93
CA TYR A 129 15.87 -27.62 3.37
C TYR A 129 15.40 -27.78 1.91
N THR A 130 16.16 -28.50 1.08
CA THR A 130 15.75 -28.79 -0.31
C THR A 130 14.44 -29.56 -0.37
N ILE A 131 14.24 -30.55 0.51
CA ILE A 131 12.98 -31.32 0.56
C ILE A 131 11.81 -30.41 0.97
N GLN A 132 11.99 -29.55 1.97
CA GLN A 132 10.94 -28.62 2.39
C GLN A 132 10.63 -27.59 1.30
N ALA A 133 11.67 -27.04 0.66
CA ALA A 133 11.52 -26.13 -0.47
C ALA A 133 10.69 -26.75 -1.61
N ASN A 134 10.96 -28.01 -1.97
CA ASN A 134 10.20 -28.72 -2.99
C ASN A 134 8.73 -28.91 -2.58
N ARG A 135 8.45 -29.26 -1.32
CA ARG A 135 7.06 -29.37 -0.82
C ARG A 135 6.32 -28.04 -0.87
N VAL A 136 6.99 -26.95 -0.52
CA VAL A 136 6.41 -25.60 -0.61
C VAL A 136 6.17 -25.23 -2.07
N LEU A 137 7.10 -25.53 -2.97
CA LEU A 137 6.96 -25.28 -4.40
C LEU A 137 5.81 -26.07 -5.03
N GLU A 138 5.68 -27.36 -4.70
CA GLU A 138 4.56 -28.20 -5.13
C GLU A 138 3.22 -27.63 -4.67
N SER A 139 3.11 -27.30 -3.38
CA SER A 139 1.89 -26.72 -2.81
C SER A 139 1.57 -25.35 -3.44
N TYR A 140 2.57 -24.49 -3.61
CA TYR A 140 2.44 -23.18 -4.27
C TYR A 140 1.98 -23.28 -5.74
N THR A 141 2.51 -24.26 -6.48
CA THR A 141 2.16 -24.48 -7.89
C THR A 141 0.73 -24.99 -8.03
N ALA A 142 0.25 -25.78 -7.06
CA ALA A 142 -1.12 -26.27 -7.01
C ALA A 142 -2.17 -25.19 -6.74
N VAL A 143 -1.77 -24.00 -6.25
CA VAL A 143 -2.70 -22.88 -6.01
C VAL A 143 -3.17 -22.30 -7.36
N GLN A 144 -4.45 -22.53 -7.65
CA GLN A 144 -5.19 -22.10 -8.84
C GLN A 144 -6.36 -21.20 -8.46
N PRO A 145 -6.81 -20.28 -9.34
CA PRO A 145 -7.92 -19.41 -9.01
C PRO A 145 -9.22 -20.21 -8.94
N ILE A 146 -10.11 -19.82 -8.04
CA ILE A 146 -11.51 -20.26 -8.10
C ILE A 146 -12.22 -19.56 -9.27
N TYR A 147 -13.35 -20.12 -9.70
CA TYR A 147 -14.08 -19.62 -10.88
C TYR A 147 -13.20 -19.58 -12.13
N ALA A 148 -12.40 -20.63 -12.38
CA ALA A 148 -11.49 -20.68 -13.51
C ALA A 148 -12.19 -20.45 -14.86
N GLU A 149 -13.47 -20.80 -14.98
CA GLU A 149 -14.29 -20.59 -16.20
C GLU A 149 -14.81 -19.14 -16.36
N ASP A 150 -14.69 -18.31 -15.33
CA ASP A 150 -15.12 -16.92 -15.40
C ASP A 150 -14.28 -16.14 -16.41
N ARG A 151 -14.92 -15.24 -17.15
CA ARG A 151 -14.25 -14.46 -18.21
C ARG A 151 -13.07 -13.66 -17.67
N LEU A 152 -13.17 -13.03 -16.50
CA LEU A 152 -12.09 -12.23 -15.92
C LEU A 152 -10.93 -13.13 -15.49
N VAL A 153 -11.25 -14.28 -14.87
CA VAL A 153 -10.23 -15.24 -14.40
C VAL A 153 -9.52 -15.90 -15.59
N GLN A 154 -10.24 -16.21 -16.67
CA GLN A 154 -9.67 -16.71 -17.91
C GLN A 154 -8.67 -15.72 -18.52
N GLU A 155 -8.98 -14.41 -18.52
CA GLU A 155 -8.00 -13.40 -18.97
C GLU A 155 -6.73 -13.43 -18.12
N TRP A 156 -6.83 -13.67 -16.81
CA TRP A 156 -5.64 -13.75 -15.94
C TRP A 156 -4.78 -14.98 -16.17
N LEU A 157 -5.37 -16.06 -16.69
CA LEU A 157 -4.67 -17.31 -17.01
C LEU A 157 -3.99 -17.26 -18.38
N LYS A 158 -4.39 -16.34 -19.26
CA LYS A 158 -3.77 -16.19 -20.59
C LYS A 158 -2.33 -15.71 -20.48
N ARG A 159 -1.47 -16.33 -21.28
CA ARG A 159 -0.08 -15.90 -21.44
C ARG A 159 0.04 -14.98 -22.65
N THR A 160 0.54 -13.77 -22.42
CA THR A 160 0.80 -12.80 -23.49
C THR A 160 1.99 -13.23 -24.36
N THR A 161 2.98 -13.90 -23.77
CA THR A 161 4.12 -14.49 -24.50
C THR A 161 4.48 -15.87 -23.93
N PRO A 162 5.11 -16.77 -24.71
CA PRO A 162 5.42 -18.14 -24.28
C PRO A 162 6.25 -18.25 -22.99
N ASN A 163 7.10 -17.25 -22.72
CA ASN A 163 8.02 -17.24 -21.58
C ASN A 163 7.65 -16.23 -20.47
N SER A 164 6.58 -15.44 -20.65
CA SER A 164 6.12 -14.51 -19.61
C SER A 164 5.14 -15.19 -18.66
N PRO A 165 5.22 -14.89 -17.35
CA PRO A 165 4.17 -15.28 -16.43
C PRO A 165 2.84 -14.62 -16.82
N ASN A 166 1.73 -15.33 -16.58
CA ASN A 166 0.40 -14.74 -16.72
C ASN A 166 0.04 -13.88 -15.51
N THR A 167 -1.05 -13.12 -15.60
CA THR A 167 -1.47 -12.20 -14.53
C THR A 167 -1.73 -12.94 -13.22
N TRP A 168 -2.26 -14.17 -13.26
CA TRP A 168 -2.46 -14.98 -12.07
C TRP A 168 -1.14 -15.33 -11.36
N GLU A 169 -0.14 -15.78 -12.12
CA GLU A 169 1.20 -16.10 -11.61
C GLU A 169 1.84 -14.85 -10.95
N LEU A 170 1.64 -13.66 -11.52
CA LEU A 170 2.13 -12.40 -10.97
C LEU A 170 1.39 -11.96 -9.69
N ILE A 171 0.06 -12.09 -9.65
CA ILE A 171 -0.76 -11.78 -8.47
C ILE A 171 -0.37 -12.71 -7.32
N LYS A 172 -0.27 -14.02 -7.61
CA LYS A 172 0.12 -15.04 -6.64
C LYS A 172 1.52 -14.80 -6.08
N ALA A 173 2.50 -14.52 -6.95
CA ALA A 173 3.88 -14.23 -6.53
C ALA A 173 3.98 -12.97 -5.67
N SER A 174 3.26 -11.92 -6.04
CA SER A 174 3.21 -10.67 -5.28
C SER A 174 2.58 -10.86 -3.90
N ALA A 175 1.46 -11.56 -3.82
CA ALA A 175 0.78 -11.87 -2.56
C ALA A 175 1.67 -12.72 -1.64
N PHE A 176 2.31 -13.75 -2.18
CA PHE A 176 3.22 -14.62 -1.43
C PHE A 176 4.45 -13.87 -0.90
N TYR A 177 5.02 -12.97 -1.70
CA TYR A 177 6.14 -12.14 -1.30
C TYR A 177 5.76 -11.14 -0.20
N PHE A 178 4.60 -10.49 -0.31
CA PHE A 178 4.14 -9.51 0.67
C PHE A 178 3.97 -10.14 2.06
N ASP A 179 3.45 -11.36 2.13
CA ASP A 179 3.31 -12.10 3.40
C ASP A 179 4.68 -12.50 4.00
N LYS A 180 5.67 -12.83 3.16
CA LYS A 180 6.98 -13.35 3.59
C LYS A 180 8.10 -12.32 3.69
N HIS A 181 7.91 -11.07 3.26
CA HIS A 181 8.93 -10.01 3.23
C HIS A 181 9.61 -9.77 4.59
N ARG A 182 9.00 -10.20 5.71
CA ARG A 182 9.53 -9.99 7.06
C ARG A 182 10.25 -11.18 7.68
N THR A 183 10.08 -12.42 7.19
CA THR A 183 10.54 -13.62 7.91
C THR A 183 11.24 -14.69 7.07
N GLN A 184 10.97 -14.82 5.75
CA GLN A 184 11.58 -15.88 4.93
C GLN A 184 11.80 -15.47 3.45
N LEU A 185 12.50 -14.35 3.23
CA LEU A 185 12.86 -13.85 1.90
C LEU A 185 13.49 -14.93 0.99
N THR A 186 14.39 -15.76 1.52
CA THR A 186 15.07 -16.82 0.74
C THR A 186 14.09 -17.84 0.15
N LEU A 187 13.07 -18.25 0.92
CA LEU A 187 12.06 -19.20 0.45
C LEU A 187 11.15 -18.56 -0.61
N ALA A 188 10.78 -17.29 -0.42
CA ALA A 188 9.98 -16.54 -1.39
C ALA A 188 10.70 -16.40 -2.75
N PHE A 189 12.00 -16.10 -2.75
CA PHE A 189 12.79 -16.05 -3.98
C PHE A 189 13.01 -17.43 -4.61
N LEU A 190 13.10 -18.49 -3.81
CA LEU A 190 13.25 -19.85 -4.33
C LEU A 190 11.98 -20.32 -5.07
N VAL A 191 10.80 -19.96 -4.54
CA VAL A 191 9.51 -20.46 -5.02
C VAL A 191 8.88 -19.55 -6.09
N ALA A 192 9.01 -18.23 -5.94
CA ALA A 192 8.36 -17.23 -6.80
C ALA A 192 9.37 -16.24 -7.44
N GLY A 193 10.67 -16.55 -7.40
CA GLY A 193 11.72 -15.63 -7.85
C GLY A 193 11.65 -15.27 -9.33
N LYS A 194 11.18 -16.18 -10.19
CA LYS A 194 11.05 -15.94 -11.63
C LYS A 194 10.04 -14.82 -11.91
N GLU A 195 8.89 -14.89 -11.26
CA GLU A 195 7.78 -13.94 -11.36
C GLU A 195 8.15 -12.60 -10.71
N LEU A 196 8.84 -12.63 -9.57
CA LEU A 196 9.30 -11.41 -8.88
C LEU A 196 10.37 -10.65 -9.69
N CYS A 197 11.28 -11.36 -10.36
CA CYS A 197 12.25 -10.74 -11.28
C CYS A 197 11.56 -10.09 -12.48
N TYR A 198 10.46 -10.67 -12.97
CA TYR A 198 9.67 -10.10 -14.06
C TYR A 198 9.02 -8.76 -13.64
N ASN A 199 8.41 -8.71 -12.46
CA ASN A 199 7.85 -7.47 -11.88
C ASN A 199 8.89 -6.38 -11.69
N LYS A 200 10.13 -6.73 -11.30
CA LYS A 200 11.22 -5.76 -11.11
C LYS A 200 11.75 -5.17 -12.42
N GLY A 201 11.60 -5.88 -13.55
CA GLY A 201 12.08 -5.43 -14.85
C GLY A 201 11.13 -4.48 -15.61
N HIS A 202 9.91 -4.28 -15.12
CA HIS A 202 8.86 -3.47 -15.76
C HIS A 202 8.45 -2.23 -14.94
N GLY A 203 9.26 -1.85 -13.95
CA GLY A 203 9.06 -0.67 -13.08
C GLY A 203 9.96 0.50 -13.43
#